data_AF-A0A917HYI8-F1
#
_entry.id   AF-A0A917HYI8-F1
#
_cell.length_a   1.000
_cell.length_b   1.000
_cell.length_c   1.000
_cell.angle_alpha   90.00
_cell.angle_beta   90.00
_cell.angle_gamma   90.00
#
_symmetry.space_group_name_H-M   'P 1'
#
loop_
_entity.id
_entity.type
_entity.pdbx_description
1 polymer ?
#
loop_
_entity_poly.entity_id
_entity_poly.type
_entity_poly.pdbx_seq_one_letter_code
_entity_poly.pdbx_strand_id
1 'polypeptide(L)'
;MFFWTQPKGIKAFGLKDKAFAQETKVLAANQGLYNGFLSAGLLWSVISNNTDNSLFFLYCVIVAGIYGAYSTKKIRLFYFQSIPAIFAVIIYYFI
;
A
#
# COMPACT_ATOMS: atom_id res chain seq x y z
N MET A 1 3.31 -9.75 7.33
CA MET A 1 3.10 -11.19 7.08
C MET A 1 4.27 -12.06 7.53
N PHE A 2 5.45 -12.03 6.88
CA PHE A 2 6.63 -12.86 7.26
C PHE A 2 7.53 -12.20 8.33
N PHE A 3 7.84 -10.91 8.18
CA PHE A 3 8.68 -10.15 9.14
C PHE A 3 7.88 -9.40 10.22
N TRP A 4 6.55 -9.57 10.28
CA TRP A 4 5.67 -8.78 11.15
C TRP A 4 6.02 -8.92 12.64
N THR A 5 6.38 -10.13 13.05
CA THR A 5 6.74 -10.48 14.43
C THR A 5 8.22 -10.32 14.74
N GLN A 6 9.02 -9.92 13.74
CA GLN A 6 10.47 -9.73 13.88
C GLN A 6 10.77 -8.29 14.34
N PRO A 7 11.91 -8.03 15.02
CA PRO A 7 12.24 -6.70 15.53
C PRO A 7 12.19 -5.59 14.47
N LYS A 8 12.61 -5.90 13.23
CA LYS A 8 12.53 -4.97 12.09
C LYS A 8 11.09 -4.60 11.75
N GLY A 9 10.17 -5.57 11.74
CA GLY A 9 8.75 -5.34 11.46
C GLY A 9 8.07 -4.55 12.57
N ILE A 10 8.30 -4.94 13.83
CA ILE A 10 7.79 -4.23 15.01
C ILE A 10 8.23 -2.76 14.96
N LYS A 11 9.50 -2.48 14.68
CA LYS A 11 10.02 -1.10 14.55
C LYS A 11 9.42 -0.35 13.36
N ALA A 12 9.34 -0.98 12.19
CA ALA A 12 8.80 -0.34 10.98
C ALA A 12 7.31 0.06 11.15
N PHE A 13 6.53 -0.80 11.81
CA PHE A 13 5.11 -0.58 12.04
C PHE A 13 4.80 0.04 13.41
N GLY A 14 5.81 0.38 14.21
CA GLY A 14 5.62 1.00 15.54
C GLY A 14 4.69 0.19 16.44
N LEU A 15 4.81 -1.14 16.41
CA LEU A 15 4.00 -2.04 17.22
C LEU A 15 4.47 -1.97 18.68
N LYS A 16 3.53 -2.13 19.63
CA LYS A 16 3.81 -2.01 21.08
C LYS A 16 4.86 -3.01 21.54
N ASP A 17 4.66 -4.27 21.20
CA ASP A 17 5.54 -5.38 21.59
C ASP A 17 5.37 -6.58 20.65
N LYS A 18 6.12 -7.65 20.93
CA LYS A 18 6.08 -8.90 20.17
C LYS A 18 4.78 -9.66 20.35
N ALA A 19 4.12 -9.59 21.51
CA ALA A 19 2.86 -10.27 21.77
C ALA A 19 1.74 -9.68 20.90
N PHE A 20 1.61 -8.35 20.89
CA PHE A 20 0.69 -7.64 20.00
C PHE A 20 0.97 -7.92 18.52
N ALA A 21 2.24 -8.04 18.13
CA ALA A 21 2.61 -8.44 16.78
C ALA A 21 2.16 -9.88 16.45
N GLN A 22 2.17 -10.81 17.41
CA GLN A 22 1.67 -12.17 17.18
C GLN A 22 0.15 -12.19 17.04
N GLU A 23 -0.57 -11.50 17.91
CA GLU A 23 -2.04 -11.40 17.86
C GLU A 23 -2.54 -10.83 16.54
N THR A 24 -1.83 -9.82 16.01
CA THR A 24 -2.22 -9.14 14.77
C THR A 24 -1.60 -9.74 13.51
N LYS A 25 -0.82 -10.82 13.60
CA LYS A 25 -0.07 -11.39 12.47
C LYS A 25 -0.97 -11.77 11.29
N VAL A 26 -2.12 -12.39 11.57
CA VAL A 26 -3.07 -12.83 10.53
C VAL A 26 -3.78 -11.65 9.88
N LEU A 27 -4.16 -10.64 10.67
CA LEU A 27 -4.75 -9.41 10.13
C LEU A 27 -3.77 -8.69 9.20
N ALA A 28 -2.52 -8.53 9.63
CA ALA A 28 -1.47 -7.93 8.81
C ALA A 28 -1.12 -8.77 7.57
N ALA A 29 -1.33 -10.09 7.64
CA ALA A 29 -1.19 -10.99 6.49
C ALA A 29 -2.27 -10.72 5.44
N ASN A 30 -3.53 -10.64 5.86
CA ASN A 30 -4.65 -10.35 4.97
C ASN A 30 -4.55 -8.95 4.37
N GLN A 31 -4.18 -7.94 5.15
CA GLN A 31 -3.90 -6.59 4.63
C GLN A 31 -2.81 -6.61 3.55
N GLY A 32 -1.75 -7.40 3.77
CA GLY A 32 -0.69 -7.59 2.77
C GLY A 32 -1.21 -8.24 1.49
N LEU A 33 -2.06 -9.26 1.60
CA LEU A 33 -2.65 -9.96 0.45
C LEU A 33 -3.55 -9.05 -0.38
N TYR A 34 -4.43 -8.25 0.25
CA TYR A 34 -5.29 -7.30 -0.46
C TYR A 34 -4.47 -6.25 -1.23
N ASN A 35 -3.44 -5.71 -0.60
CA ASN A 35 -2.50 -4.81 -1.29
C ASN A 35 -1.74 -5.52 -2.41
N GLY A 36 -1.45 -6.82 -2.24
CA GLY A 36 -0.89 -7.66 -3.29
C GLY A 36 -1.80 -7.77 -4.52
N PHE A 37 -3.11 -7.96 -4.32
CA PHE A 37 -4.09 -7.96 -5.43
C PHE A 37 -4.17 -6.61 -6.14
N LEU A 38 -4.13 -5.51 -5.39
CA LEU A 38 -4.09 -4.16 -5.97
C LEU A 38 -2.87 -3.98 -6.87
N SER A 39 -1.68 -4.35 -6.40
CA SER A 39 -0.43 -4.29 -7.17
C SER A 39 -0.44 -5.23 -8.38
N ALA A 40 -0.97 -6.45 -8.24
CA ALA A 40 -1.08 -7.39 -9.34
C ALA A 40 -2.06 -6.88 -10.42
N GLY A 41 -3.18 -6.28 -10.03
CA GLY A 41 -4.13 -5.65 -10.93
C GLY A 41 -3.53 -4.49 -11.71
N LEU A 42 -2.77 -3.61 -11.03
CA LEU A 42 -2.04 -2.52 -11.67
C LEU A 42 -0.96 -3.02 -12.64
N LEU A 43 -0.20 -4.06 -12.26
CA LEU A 43 0.80 -4.63 -13.14
C LEU A 43 0.15 -5.28 -14.37
N TRP A 44 -0.96 -5.99 -14.16
CA TRP A 44 -1.71 -6.61 -15.25
C TRP A 44 -2.30 -5.56 -16.21
N SER A 45 -2.83 -4.45 -15.70
CA SER A 45 -3.35 -3.38 -16.54
C SER A 45 -2.26 -2.76 -17.42
N VAL A 46 -1.03 -2.63 -16.91
CA VAL A 46 0.12 -2.20 -17.70
C VAL A 46 0.49 -3.22 -18.77
N ILE A 47 0.61 -4.51 -18.42
CA ILE A 47 0.96 -5.57 -19.39
C ILE A 47 -0.09 -5.70 -20.50
N SER A 48 -1.36 -5.55 -20.15
CA SER A 48 -2.49 -5.63 -21.09
C SER A 48 -2.75 -4.33 -21.86
N ASN A 49 -1.94 -3.28 -21.64
CA ASN A 49 -2.16 -1.94 -22.20
C ASN A 49 -3.57 -1.39 -21.94
N ASN A 50 -4.18 -1.75 -20.80
CA ASN A 50 -5.47 -1.24 -20.37
C ASN A 50 -5.28 -0.04 -19.45
N THR A 51 -5.44 1.13 -20.04
CA THR A 51 -5.15 2.40 -19.37
C THR A 51 -6.19 2.80 -18.34
N ASP A 52 -7.48 2.58 -18.62
CA ASP A 52 -8.56 2.88 -17.69
C ASP A 52 -8.41 2.09 -16.38
N ASN A 53 -8.07 0.81 -16.48
CA ASN A 53 -7.79 -0.02 -15.32
C ASN A 53 -6.54 0.46 -14.57
N SER A 54 -5.50 0.89 -15.29
CA SER A 54 -4.28 1.41 -14.66
C SER A 54 -4.58 2.65 -13.84
N LEU A 55 -5.33 3.60 -14.41
CA LEU A 55 -5.78 4.80 -13.71
C LEU A 55 -6.66 4.47 -12.51
N PHE A 56 -7.62 3.57 -12.66
CA PHE A 56 -8.47 3.10 -11.56
C PHE A 56 -7.63 2.59 -10.39
N PHE A 57 -6.67 1.70 -10.63
CA PHE A 57 -5.79 1.18 -9.59
C PHE A 57 -4.90 2.26 -8.98
N LEU A 58 -4.36 3.18 -9.78
CA LEU A 58 -3.59 4.32 -9.27
C LEU A 58 -4.44 5.19 -8.34
N TYR A 59 -5.68 5.51 -8.69
CA TYR A 59 -6.58 6.26 -7.81
C TYR A 59 -6.90 5.49 -6.52
N CYS A 60 -7.11 4.17 -6.60
CA CYS A 60 -7.25 3.34 -5.40
C CYS A 60 -6.02 3.43 -4.49
N VAL A 61 -4.80 3.37 -5.06
CA VAL A 61 -3.54 3.53 -4.29
C VAL A 61 -3.46 4.91 -3.65
N ILE A 62 -3.84 5.98 -4.37
CA ILE A 62 -3.85 7.35 -3.84
C ILE A 62 -4.77 7.45 -2.63
N VAL A 63 -6.01 6.98 -2.75
CA VAL A 63 -7.02 7.00 -1.68
C VAL A 63 -6.56 6.16 -0.48
N ALA A 64 -6.05 4.95 -0.73
CA ALA A 64 -5.53 4.08 0.33
C ALA A 64 -4.35 4.70 1.09
N GLY A 65 -3.42 5.36 0.39
CA GLY A 65 -2.29 6.04 1.00
C GLY A 65 -2.70 7.27 1.83
N ILE A 66 -3.67 8.05 1.36
CA ILE A 66 -4.25 9.18 2.11
C ILE A 66 -4.95 8.68 3.37
N TYR A 67 -5.87 7.72 3.21
CA TYR A 67 -6.61 7.15 4.33
C TYR A 67 -5.68 6.46 5.34
N GLY A 68 -4.67 5.73 4.84
CA GLY A 68 -3.64 5.10 5.66
C GLY A 68 -2.84 6.11 6.47
N ALA A 69 -2.42 7.22 5.85
CA ALA A 69 -1.71 8.30 6.56
C ALA A 69 -2.57 8.95 7.65
N TYR A 70 -3.84 9.23 7.35
CA TYR A 70 -4.80 9.81 8.28
C TYR A 70 -5.09 8.86 9.46
N SER A 71 -5.52 7.63 9.17
CA SER A 71 -5.98 6.66 10.18
C SER A 71 -4.84 6.17 11.09
N THR A 72 -3.64 5.95 10.54
CA THR A 72 -2.49 5.47 11.33
C THR A 72 -1.64 6.59 11.92
N LYS A 73 -1.95 7.86 11.58
CA LYS A 73 -1.16 9.06 11.93
C LYS A 73 0.30 8.98 11.46
N LYS A 74 0.56 8.28 10.36
CA LYS A 74 1.90 8.10 9.78
C LYS A 74 1.94 8.66 8.36
N ILE A 75 2.40 9.89 8.22
CA ILE A 75 2.51 10.59 6.92
C ILE A 75 3.37 9.83 5.89
N ARG A 76 4.26 8.95 6.37
CA ARG A 76 5.07 8.08 5.50
C ARG A 76 4.23 7.23 4.54
N LEU A 77 3.00 6.83 4.89
CA LEU A 77 2.15 6.07 3.97
C LEU A 77 1.77 6.90 2.74
N PHE A 78 1.45 8.18 2.92
CA PHE A 78 1.16 9.11 1.83
C PHE A 78 2.38 9.29 0.91
N TYR A 79 3.56 9.47 1.50
CA TYR A 79 4.80 9.68 0.72
C TYR A 79 5.21 8.46 -0.11
N PHE A 80 5.05 7.24 0.41
CA PHE A 80 5.48 6.03 -0.30
C PHE A 80 4.38 5.41 -1.18
N GLN A 81 3.10 5.77 -1.00
CA GLN A 81 2.00 5.25 -1.80
C GLN A 81 1.38 6.32 -2.70
N SER A 82 0.82 7.37 -2.11
CA SER A 82 0.04 8.37 -2.84
C SER A 82 0.91 9.23 -3.74
N ILE A 83 2.07 9.72 -3.28
CA ILE A 83 2.93 10.59 -4.10
C ILE A 83 3.36 9.92 -5.42
N PRO A 84 3.96 8.71 -5.42
CA PRO A 84 4.33 8.03 -6.67
C PRO A 84 3.13 7.79 -7.59
N ALA A 85 1.98 7.42 -7.02
CA ALA A 85 0.77 7.19 -7.81
C ALA A 85 0.22 8.48 -8.42
N ILE A 86 0.24 9.61 -7.68
CA ILE A 86 -0.11 10.93 -8.21
C ILE A 86 0.84 11.31 -9.35
N PHE A 87 2.15 11.11 -9.18
CA PHE A 87 3.11 11.37 -10.25
C PHE A 87 2.84 10.53 -11.49
N ALA A 88 2.53 9.24 -11.35
CA ALA A 88 2.17 8.38 -12.47
C ALA A 88 0.90 8.88 -13.19
N VAL A 89 -0.12 9.31 -12.45
CA VAL A 89 -1.33 9.91 -13.01
C VAL A 89 -1.03 11.22 -13.75
N ILE A 90 -0.20 12.10 -13.17
CA ILE A 90 0.20 13.36 -13.82
C ILE A 90 0.97 13.06 -15.11
N ILE A 91 1.98 12.18 -15.06
CA ILE A 91 2.74 11.80 -16.25
C ILE A 91 1.81 11.29 -17.33
N TYR A 92 0.86 10.41 -16.98
CA TYR A 92 -0.08 9.85 -17.94
C TYR A 92 -0.93 10.90 -18.66
N TYR A 93 -1.41 11.94 -17.96
CA TYR A 93 -2.27 12.95 -18.57
C TYR A 93 -1.52 14.06 -19.31
N PHE A 94 -0.25 14.29 -18.98
CA PHE A 94 0.51 15.45 -19.44
C PHE A 94 1.70 15.12 -20.34
N ILE A 95 2.05 13.84 -20.51
CA ILE A 95 3.15 13.35 -21.36
C ILE A 95 2.59 12.28 -22.30
#